data_AF-A0A933WT98-F1
#
_entry.id   AF-A0A933WT98-F1
#
_cell.length_a   1.000
_cell.length_b   1.000
_cell.length_c   1.000
_cell.angle_alpha   90.00
_cell.angle_beta   90.00
_cell.angle_gamma   90.00
#
_symmetry.space_group_name_H-M   'P 1'
#
loop_
_entity.id
_entity.type
_entity.pdbx_description
1 polymer ?
#
loop_
_entity_poly.entity_id
_entity_poly.type
_entity_poly.pdbx_seq_one_letter_code
_entity_poly.pdbx_strand_id
1 'polypeptide(L)'
;MSRSVSKIIQPRGEVKSISVAVLVDGTYKKEKGKTTYAPRSEEDIKKYRELLMGAIGYNKERGDQIIIENVPFETGVEELPPAKIDFLKIGMSIVKYLIPLAVVVLLILFVIKPIVEALKAPVIRKMPEGVIPARGAPTVAAEPEEIIQEDVLEMVKKDPRRASMILKEWLAE
;
A
#
# COMPACT_ATOMS: atom_id res chain seq x y z
N MET A 1 32.73 -53.98 -63.59
CA MET A 1 33.48 -52.90 -62.91
C MET A 1 32.56 -52.26 -61.89
N SER A 2 32.83 -52.40 -60.60
CA SER A 2 32.08 -51.71 -59.55
C SER A 2 32.72 -50.34 -59.29
N ARG A 3 31.91 -49.27 -59.31
CA ARG A 3 32.34 -47.91 -58.99
C ARG A 3 31.87 -47.59 -57.57
N SER A 4 32.81 -47.36 -56.68
CA SER A 4 32.55 -46.84 -55.33
C SER A 4 32.69 -45.32 -55.35
N VAL A 5 31.68 -44.61 -54.86
CA VAL A 5 31.70 -43.14 -54.68
C VAL A 5 31.56 -42.87 -53.20
N SER A 6 32.63 -42.40 -52.56
CA SER A 6 32.62 -41.93 -51.18
C SER A 6 32.39 -40.42 -51.16
N LYS A 7 31.35 -39.98 -50.45
CA LYS A 7 31.05 -38.56 -50.23
C LYS A 7 31.21 -38.26 -48.74
N ILE A 8 32.29 -37.57 -48.39
CA ILE A 8 32.54 -37.10 -47.02
C ILE A 8 31.85 -35.74 -46.89
N ILE A 9 30.75 -35.70 -46.16
CA ILE A 9 30.05 -34.46 -45.82
C ILE A 9 30.68 -33.94 -44.54
N GLN A 10 31.54 -32.93 -44.64
CA GLN A 10 32.09 -32.29 -43.44
C GLN A 10 31.01 -31.40 -42.79
N PRO A 11 30.75 -31.54 -41.48
CA PRO A 11 29.84 -30.64 -40.77
C PRO A 11 30.38 -29.21 -40.83
N ARG A 12 29.50 -28.23 -41.06
CA ARG A 12 29.90 -26.83 -41.09
C ARG A 12 29.89 -26.27 -39.66
N GLY A 13 31.01 -25.68 -39.26
CA GLY A 13 31.22 -25.07 -37.95
C GLY A 13 32.21 -25.87 -37.11
N GLU A 14 33.48 -25.50 -37.19
CA GLU A 14 34.54 -26.02 -36.32
C GLU A 14 34.85 -24.96 -35.25
N VAL A 15 35.03 -25.40 -34.01
CA VAL A 15 35.41 -24.49 -32.92
C VAL A 15 36.84 -24.04 -33.16
N LYS A 16 37.03 -22.73 -33.36
CA LYS A 16 38.36 -22.17 -33.61
C LYS A 16 39.19 -22.02 -32.34
N SER A 17 38.59 -21.62 -31.22
CA SER A 17 39.25 -21.40 -29.92
C SER A 17 38.23 -21.24 -28.80
N ILE A 18 38.57 -21.66 -27.59
CA ILE A 18 37.77 -21.47 -26.38
C ILE A 18 38.55 -20.62 -25.37
N SER A 19 37.93 -19.59 -24.80
CA SER A 19 38.53 -18.75 -23.75
C SER A 19 37.65 -18.78 -22.51
N VAL A 20 38.21 -19.19 -21.38
CA VAL A 20 37.50 -19.29 -20.11
C VAL A 20 38.28 -18.55 -19.02
N ALA A 21 37.59 -17.65 -18.33
CA ALA A 21 38.10 -16.97 -17.14
C ALA A 21 37.21 -17.34 -15.95
N VAL A 22 37.81 -17.79 -14.85
CA VAL A 22 37.10 -18.22 -13.65
C VAL A 22 37.67 -17.49 -12.44
N LEU A 23 36.81 -16.80 -11.71
CA LEU A 23 37.14 -16.24 -10.41
C LEU A 23 36.73 -17.21 -9.33
N VAL A 24 37.63 -17.44 -8.39
CA VAL A 24 37.45 -18.40 -7.30
C VAL A 24 37.56 -17.64 -5.99
N ASP A 25 36.53 -17.77 -5.15
CA ASP A 25 36.54 -17.18 -3.82
C ASP A 25 37.43 -17.99 -2.87
N GLY A 26 37.87 -17.36 -1.78
CA GLY A 26 38.59 -18.02 -0.70
C GLY A 26 37.67 -18.78 0.26
N THR A 27 38.25 -19.16 1.39
CA THR A 27 37.52 -19.73 2.52
C THR A 27 37.46 -18.71 3.65
N TYR A 28 36.33 -18.64 4.33
CA TYR A 28 36.13 -17.72 5.45
C TYR A 28 36.07 -18.52 6.75
N LYS A 29 37.01 -18.26 7.65
CA LYS A 29 37.01 -18.86 8.99
C LYS A 29 36.41 -17.86 9.98
N LYS A 30 35.38 -18.28 10.71
CA LYS A 30 34.72 -17.46 11.73
C LYS A 30 35.22 -17.87 13.10
N GLU A 31 36.05 -17.04 13.72
CA GLU A 31 36.54 -17.24 15.08
C GLU A 31 36.17 -16.03 15.95
N LYS A 32 35.57 -16.29 17.12
CA LYS A 32 35.24 -15.26 18.12
C LYS A 32 34.51 -14.03 17.55
N GLY A 33 33.60 -14.24 16.59
CA GLY A 33 32.83 -13.17 15.95
C GLY A 33 33.57 -12.41 14.85
N LYS A 34 34.85 -12.71 14.59
CA LYS A 34 35.62 -12.14 13.48
C LYS A 34 35.70 -13.15 12.33
N THR A 35 35.33 -12.70 11.13
CA THR A 35 35.48 -13.48 9.91
C THR A 35 36.84 -13.16 9.31
N THR A 36 37.73 -14.15 9.22
CA THR A 36 39.06 -14.01 8.60
C THR A 36 39.03 -14.70 7.24
N TYR A 37 39.43 -13.96 6.20
CA TYR A 37 39.58 -14.48 4.85
C TYR A 37 40.89 -15.28 4.73
N ALA A 38 40.80 -16.47 4.13
CA ALA A 38 41.93 -17.31 3.78
C ALA A 38 41.85 -17.66 2.28
N PRO A 39 42.83 -17.23 1.46
CA PRO A 39 42.85 -17.60 0.04
C PRO A 39 42.93 -19.11 -0.13
N ARG A 40 42.40 -19.64 -1.24
CA ARG A 40 42.53 -21.07 -1.55
C ARG A 40 43.99 -21.44 -1.84
N SER A 41 44.32 -22.70 -1.58
CA SER A 41 45.65 -23.24 -1.84
C SER A 41 45.93 -23.31 -3.34
N GLU A 42 47.19 -23.22 -3.75
CA GLU A 42 47.59 -23.39 -5.15
C GLU A 42 47.26 -24.79 -5.69
N GLU A 43 47.27 -25.79 -4.80
CA GLU A 43 46.93 -27.17 -5.12
C GLU A 43 45.46 -27.30 -5.54
N ASP A 44 44.55 -26.60 -4.85
CA ASP A 44 43.13 -26.58 -5.21
C ASP A 44 42.92 -25.83 -6.53
N ILE A 45 43.63 -24.74 -6.76
CA ILE A 45 43.59 -24.01 -8.04
C ILE A 45 44.03 -24.91 -9.21
N LYS A 46 45.09 -25.73 -9.02
CA LYS A 46 45.52 -26.72 -10.02
C LYS A 46 44.46 -27.77 -10.29
N LYS A 47 43.82 -28.33 -9.25
CA LYS A 47 42.72 -29.29 -9.41
C LYS A 47 41.55 -28.69 -10.18
N TYR A 48 41.16 -27.45 -9.87
CA TYR A 48 40.09 -26.77 -10.61
C TYR A 48 40.46 -26.58 -12.08
N ARG A 49 41.72 -26.25 -12.37
CA ARG A 49 42.22 -26.14 -13.74
C ARG A 49 42.10 -27.47 -14.49
N GLU A 50 42.49 -28.59 -13.89
CA GLU A 50 42.39 -29.92 -14.50
C GLU A 50 40.94 -30.32 -14.76
N LEU A 51 40.04 -30.08 -13.81
CA LEU A 51 38.62 -30.34 -13.97
C LEU A 51 38.01 -29.51 -15.12
N LEU A 52 38.37 -28.23 -15.20
CA LEU A 52 37.91 -27.36 -16.27
C LEU A 52 38.46 -27.81 -17.63
N MET A 53 39.73 -28.21 -17.71
CA MET A 53 40.31 -28.75 -18.94
C MET A 53 39.55 -29.97 -19.46
N GLY A 54 39.20 -30.90 -18.56
CA GLY A 54 38.40 -32.07 -18.91
C GLY A 54 36.97 -31.73 -19.32
N ALA A 55 36.33 -30.81 -18.60
CA ALA A 55 34.93 -30.42 -18.85
C ALA A 55 34.73 -29.72 -20.21
N ILE A 56 35.68 -28.87 -20.62
CA ILE A 56 35.57 -28.11 -21.88
C ILE A 56 36.22 -28.82 -23.08
N GLY A 57 36.92 -29.93 -22.85
CA GLY A 57 37.73 -30.57 -23.88
C GLY A 57 38.87 -29.67 -24.36
N TYR A 58 39.63 -29.10 -23.42
CA TYR A 58 40.70 -28.15 -23.67
C TYR A 58 41.69 -28.69 -24.71
N ASN A 59 41.95 -27.88 -25.74
CA ASN A 59 42.92 -28.19 -26.78
C ASN A 59 43.88 -27.02 -26.97
N LYS A 60 45.15 -27.24 -26.63
CA LYS A 60 46.22 -26.24 -26.78
C LYS A 60 46.49 -25.88 -28.25
N GLU A 61 46.35 -26.83 -29.17
CA GLU A 61 46.59 -26.63 -30.61
C GLU A 61 45.46 -25.81 -31.26
N ARG A 62 44.23 -25.94 -30.74
CA ARG A 62 43.10 -25.06 -31.07
C ARG A 62 43.30 -23.63 -30.54
N GLY A 63 44.24 -23.41 -29.63
CA GLY A 63 44.48 -22.10 -29.03
C GLY A 63 43.54 -21.80 -27.87
N ASP A 64 43.06 -22.82 -27.17
CA ASP A 64 42.22 -22.63 -25.99
C ASP A 64 43.02 -21.99 -24.83
N GLN A 65 42.34 -21.19 -24.02
CA GLN A 65 42.92 -20.49 -22.88
C GLN A 65 42.04 -20.60 -21.65
N ILE A 66 42.67 -20.88 -20.50
CA ILE A 66 42.00 -20.95 -19.20
C ILE A 66 42.78 -20.08 -18.21
N ILE A 67 42.10 -19.13 -17.58
CA ILE A 67 42.62 -18.24 -16.56
C ILE A 67 41.80 -18.45 -15.28
N ILE A 68 42.47 -18.66 -14.15
CA ILE A 68 41.83 -18.84 -12.85
C ILE A 68 42.53 -17.92 -11.86
N GLU A 69 41.76 -17.03 -11.24
CA GLU A 69 42.27 -16.08 -10.25
C GLU A 69 41.49 -16.23 -8.95
N ASN A 70 42.21 -16.19 -7.82
CA ASN A 70 41.60 -16.27 -6.51
C ASN A 70 41.43 -14.86 -5.93
N VAL A 71 40.19 -14.36 -5.92
CA VAL A 71 39.87 -12.99 -5.49
C VAL A 71 38.82 -13.08 -4.38
N PRO A 72 39.00 -12.40 -3.23
CA PRO A 72 37.98 -12.36 -2.19
C PRO A 72 36.71 -11.73 -2.75
N PHE A 73 35.57 -12.41 -2.60
CA PHE A 73 34.31 -11.81 -2.98
C PHE A 73 33.88 -10.84 -1.88
N GLU A 74 33.33 -9.70 -2.30
CA GLU A 74 32.67 -8.76 -1.41
C GLU A 74 31.50 -9.51 -0.77
N THR A 75 31.61 -9.88 0.51
CA THR A 75 30.46 -10.33 1.30
C THR A 75 29.65 -9.10 1.70
N GLY A 76 29.26 -8.31 0.71
CA GLY A 76 28.26 -7.27 0.81
C GLY A 76 26.90 -7.91 0.98
N VAL A 77 26.73 -8.68 2.06
CA VAL A 77 25.46 -8.62 2.75
C VAL A 77 25.49 -7.24 3.37
N GLU A 78 25.11 -6.24 2.58
CA GLU A 78 24.40 -5.12 3.11
C GLU A 78 23.19 -5.79 3.78
N GLU A 79 23.36 -6.17 5.04
CA GLU A 79 22.26 -6.52 5.91
C GLU A 79 21.44 -5.25 5.89
N LEU A 80 20.51 -5.15 4.94
CA LEU A 80 19.47 -4.14 4.95
C LEU A 80 18.95 -4.25 6.38
N PRO A 81 19.24 -3.25 7.24
CA PRO A 81 18.95 -3.37 8.65
C PRO A 81 17.47 -3.72 8.69
N PRO A 82 17.07 -4.82 9.39
CA PRO A 82 15.71 -5.34 9.33
C PRO A 82 14.80 -4.14 9.52
N ALA A 83 14.02 -3.79 8.48
CA ALA A 83 13.47 -2.46 8.29
C ALA A 83 13.04 -1.91 9.64
N LYS A 84 13.89 -1.07 10.26
CA LYS A 84 13.63 -0.63 11.63
C LYS A 84 12.44 0.27 11.50
N ILE A 85 11.28 -0.28 11.82
CA ILE A 85 10.02 0.45 11.86
C ILE A 85 10.26 1.53 12.91
N ASP A 86 10.61 2.73 12.43
CA ASP A 86 10.83 3.90 13.27
C ASP A 86 9.43 4.33 13.75
N PHE A 87 8.95 3.70 14.82
CA PHE A 87 7.64 4.00 15.41
C PHE A 87 7.50 5.49 15.73
N LEU A 88 8.62 6.18 16.00
CA LEU A 88 8.67 7.63 16.15
C LEU A 88 8.33 8.39 14.85
N LYS A 89 8.86 7.98 13.69
CA LYS A 89 8.54 8.61 12.39
C LYS A 89 7.12 8.33 11.95
N ILE A 90 6.62 7.13 12.21
CA ILE A 90 5.23 6.75 11.93
C ILE A 90 4.27 7.53 12.84
N GLY A 91 4.56 7.58 14.15
CA GLY A 91 3.78 8.33 15.12
C GLY A 91 3.71 9.82 14.77
N MET A 92 4.84 10.44 14.43
CA MET A 92 4.88 11.86 14.05
C MET A 92 4.09 12.15 12.76
N SER A 93 4.11 11.20 11.80
CA SER A 93 3.31 11.30 10.58
C SER A 93 1.81 11.22 10.88
N ILE A 94 1.38 10.31 11.76
CA ILE A 94 -0.02 10.18 12.19
C ILE A 94 -0.49 11.43 12.95
N VAL A 95 0.32 11.92 13.89
CA VAL A 95 0.01 13.11 14.70
C VAL A 95 -0.19 14.34 13.82
N LYS A 96 0.62 14.52 12.76
CA LYS A 96 0.47 15.64 11.81
C LYS A 96 -0.92 15.69 11.18
N TYR A 97 -1.54 14.54 10.91
CA TYR A 97 -2.88 14.47 10.32
C TYR A 97 -4.00 14.46 11.37
N LEU A 98 -3.74 13.93 12.58
CA LEU A 98 -4.73 13.91 13.66
C LEU A 98 -4.95 15.29 14.30
N ILE A 99 -3.92 16.14 14.39
CA ILE A 99 -4.04 17.49 14.98
C ILE A 99 -5.12 18.34 14.29
N PRO A 100 -5.09 18.56 12.96
CA PRO A 100 -6.11 19.38 12.30
C PRO A 100 -7.51 18.75 12.41
N LEU A 101 -7.62 17.42 12.37
CA LEU A 101 -8.88 16.72 12.55
C LEU A 101 -9.46 16.96 13.95
N ALA A 102 -8.62 16.85 15.00
CA ALA A 102 -9.03 17.10 16.37
C ALA A 102 -9.48 18.56 16.57
N VAL A 103 -8.80 19.52 15.95
CA VAL A 103 -9.18 20.95 16.00
C VAL A 103 -10.55 21.18 15.36
N VAL A 104 -10.84 20.59 14.19
CA VAL A 104 -12.16 20.71 13.54
C VAL A 104 -13.26 20.12 14.42
N VAL A 105 -13.04 18.92 14.97
CA VAL A 105 -14.00 18.28 15.89
C VAL A 105 -14.24 19.14 17.12
N LEU A 106 -13.18 19.69 17.71
CA LEU A 106 -13.29 20.59 18.86
C LEU A 106 -14.10 21.84 18.52
N LEU A 107 -13.87 22.45 17.35
CA LEU A 107 -14.64 23.61 16.87
C LEU A 107 -16.12 23.30 16.72
N ILE A 108 -16.47 22.13 16.16
CA ILE A 108 -17.86 21.71 16.03
C ILE A 108 -18.52 21.60 17.40
N LEU A 109 -17.84 20.98 18.37
CA LEU A 109 -18.36 20.79 19.72
C LEU A 109 -18.43 22.07 20.54
N PHE A 110 -17.47 22.99 20.41
CA PHE A 110 -17.38 24.19 21.23
C PHE A 110 -18.02 25.44 20.61
N VAL A 111 -18.21 25.49 19.31
CA VAL A 111 -18.76 26.68 18.63
C VAL A 111 -20.09 26.37 17.97
N ILE A 112 -20.14 25.37 17.10
CA ILE A 112 -21.36 25.07 16.34
C ILE A 112 -22.45 24.53 17.28
N LYS A 113 -22.12 23.57 18.14
CA LYS A 113 -23.08 22.97 19.08
C LYS A 113 -23.75 23.99 20.01
N PRO A 114 -23.02 24.88 20.74
CA PRO A 114 -23.68 25.86 21.61
C PRO A 114 -24.46 26.92 20.83
N ILE A 115 -24.06 27.28 19.60
CA ILE A 115 -24.87 28.20 18.77
C ILE A 115 -26.19 27.53 18.40
N VAL A 116 -26.16 26.27 17.97
CA VAL A 116 -27.39 25.52 17.65
C VAL A 116 -28.26 25.34 18.89
N GLU A 117 -27.67 25.03 20.05
CA GLU A 117 -28.41 24.93 21.32
C GLU A 117 -28.98 26.28 21.78
N ALA A 118 -28.24 27.38 21.60
CA ALA A 118 -28.70 28.73 21.92
C ALA A 118 -29.82 29.22 20.98
N LEU A 119 -29.81 28.81 19.71
CA LEU A 119 -30.88 29.11 18.74
C LEU A 119 -32.11 28.21 18.95
N LYS A 120 -31.92 26.97 19.43
CA LYS A 120 -33.01 26.05 19.80
C LYS A 120 -33.59 26.32 21.17
N ALA A 121 -32.86 27.02 22.05
CA ALA A 121 -33.39 27.47 23.31
C ALA A 121 -34.55 28.44 23.01
N PRO A 122 -35.81 28.11 23.37
CA PRO A 122 -36.89 29.05 23.21
C PRO A 122 -36.49 30.29 23.99
N VAL A 123 -36.45 31.44 23.32
CA VAL A 123 -36.33 32.74 23.99
C VAL A 123 -37.58 32.83 24.87
N ILE A 124 -37.48 32.34 26.10
CA ILE A 124 -38.42 32.66 27.16
C ILE A 124 -38.17 34.14 27.40
N ARG A 125 -38.89 34.95 26.62
CA ARG A 125 -39.19 36.32 26.99
C ARG A 125 -39.81 36.19 28.37
N LYS A 126 -39.01 36.45 29.42
CA LYS A 126 -39.55 36.85 30.71
C LYS A 126 -40.24 38.19 30.47
N MET A 127 -41.47 38.12 29.95
CA MET A 127 -42.43 39.18 30.08
C MET A 127 -42.73 39.26 31.59
N PRO A 128 -42.49 40.38 32.26
CA PRO A 128 -43.00 40.55 33.62
C PRO A 128 -44.53 40.41 33.57
N GLU A 129 -45.05 39.58 34.47
CA GLU A 129 -46.49 39.39 34.64
C GLU A 129 -47.20 40.74 34.82
N GLY A 130 -48.25 40.94 34.03
CA GLY A 130 -49.38 41.77 34.46
C GLY A 130 -49.45 43.19 33.92
N VAL A 131 -49.60 43.36 32.59
CA VAL A 131 -50.53 44.36 32.04
C VAL A 131 -51.17 43.77 30.77
N ILE A 132 -52.47 43.49 30.83
CA ILE A 132 -53.29 43.12 29.67
C ILE A 132 -53.64 44.41 28.91
N PRO A 133 -53.57 44.40 27.58
CA PRO A 133 -54.80 44.66 26.85
C PRO A 133 -55.07 43.62 25.77
N ALA A 134 -56.30 43.13 25.80
CA ALA A 134 -56.93 42.39 24.73
C ALA A 134 -57.00 43.21 23.43
N ARG A 135 -56.76 42.57 22.29
CA ARG A 135 -57.65 42.59 21.12
C ARG A 135 -57.13 41.61 20.07
N GLY A 136 -58.05 40.88 19.45
CA GLY A 136 -57.75 39.69 18.67
C GLY A 136 -57.36 39.94 17.21
N ALA A 137 -56.78 38.89 16.63
CA ALA A 137 -57.05 38.35 15.30
C ALA A 137 -56.27 37.03 15.18
N PRO A 138 -56.77 36.03 14.44
CA PRO A 138 -56.21 34.68 14.43
C PRO A 138 -55.01 34.62 13.50
N THR A 139 -53.82 34.34 14.03
CA THR A 139 -52.67 34.03 13.19
C THR A 139 -52.72 32.54 12.87
N VAL A 140 -53.39 32.22 11.78
CA VAL A 140 -53.16 30.99 11.02
C VAL A 140 -51.71 31.08 10.51
N ALA A 141 -50.81 30.32 11.11
CA ALA A 141 -49.46 30.14 10.59
C ALA A 141 -48.87 28.86 11.20
N ALA A 142 -48.95 27.77 10.45
CA ALA A 142 -47.84 26.84 10.22
C ALA A 142 -48.36 25.56 9.56
N GLU A 143 -48.22 25.50 8.24
CA GLU A 143 -47.83 24.26 7.57
C GLU A 143 -46.47 24.54 6.89
N PRO A 144 -45.66 23.54 6.54
CA PRO A 144 -45.55 22.20 7.12
C PRO A 144 -44.08 21.75 7.18
N GLU A 145 -43.52 21.48 8.36
CA GLU A 145 -42.28 20.71 8.45
C GLU A 145 -42.42 19.62 9.51
N GLU A 146 -42.18 18.38 9.07
CA GLU A 146 -42.17 17.13 9.84
C GLU A 146 -43.52 16.48 10.16
N ILE A 147 -44.35 16.20 9.14
CA ILE A 147 -45.20 15.00 9.23
C ILE A 147 -44.32 13.79 8.89
N ILE A 148 -43.76 13.20 9.93
CA ILE A 148 -42.97 11.96 9.88
C ILE A 148 -43.90 10.84 9.38
N GLN A 149 -43.39 9.97 8.50
CA GLN A 149 -44.15 8.92 7.80
C GLN A 149 -45.02 8.02 8.70
N GLU A 150 -44.75 7.98 10.00
CA GLU A 150 -45.56 7.28 11.00
C GLU A 150 -46.90 7.95 11.29
N ASP A 151 -46.97 9.28 11.35
CA ASP A 151 -48.21 10.03 11.62
C ASP A 151 -49.19 9.97 10.45
N VAL A 152 -48.69 9.91 9.21
CA VAL A 152 -49.55 9.70 8.01
C VAL A 152 -50.23 8.33 8.08
N LEU A 153 -49.51 7.30 8.53
CA LEU A 153 -50.06 5.95 8.66
C LEU A 153 -51.08 5.83 9.79
N GLU A 154 -50.88 6.57 10.89
CA GLU A 154 -51.85 6.62 11.99
C GLU A 154 -53.09 7.44 11.63
N MET A 155 -52.93 8.52 10.88
CA MET A 155 -54.01 9.41 10.49
C MET A 155 -54.93 8.79 9.44
N VAL A 156 -54.40 7.96 8.53
CA VAL A 156 -55.20 7.14 7.59
C VAL A 156 -56.00 6.05 8.32
N LYS A 157 -55.46 5.51 9.42
CA LYS A 157 -56.15 4.48 10.22
C LYS A 157 -57.23 5.05 11.14
N LYS A 158 -57.00 6.21 11.76
CA LYS A 158 -57.93 6.81 12.72
C LYS A 158 -59.05 7.61 12.07
N ASP A 159 -58.81 8.29 10.93
CA ASP A 159 -59.80 9.19 10.34
C ASP A 159 -59.68 9.30 8.80
N PRO A 160 -60.20 8.33 8.03
CA PRO A 160 -60.01 8.25 6.57
C PRO A 160 -60.62 9.42 5.79
N ARG A 161 -61.52 10.20 6.41
CA ARG A 161 -62.16 11.36 5.78
C ARG A 161 -61.21 12.56 5.66
N ARG A 162 -60.31 12.77 6.63
CA ARG A 162 -59.34 13.89 6.61
C ARG A 162 -58.27 13.70 5.54
N ALA A 163 -57.75 12.48 5.39
CA ALA A 163 -56.78 12.15 4.33
C ALA A 163 -57.34 12.40 2.92
N SER A 164 -58.66 12.17 2.72
CA SER A 164 -59.31 12.39 1.43
C SER A 164 -59.52 13.86 1.05
N MET A 165 -59.50 14.80 2.01
CA MET A 165 -59.59 16.24 1.69
C MET A 165 -58.26 16.76 1.16
N ILE A 166 -57.16 16.39 1.79
CA ILE A 166 -55.80 16.80 1.40
C ILE A 166 -55.45 16.25 0.01
N LEU A 167 -55.80 14.99 -0.26
CA LEU A 167 -55.62 14.39 -1.58
C LEU A 167 -56.46 15.07 -2.67
N LYS A 168 -57.66 15.56 -2.34
CA LYS A 168 -58.49 16.30 -3.30
C LYS A 168 -57.95 17.68 -3.58
N GLU A 169 -57.38 18.34 -2.59
CA GLU A 169 -56.77 19.66 -2.73
C GLU A 169 -55.52 19.60 -3.63
N TRP A 170 -54.71 18.54 -3.50
CA TRP A 170 -53.55 18.30 -4.38
C TRP A 170 -53.89 17.85 -5.79
N LEU A 171 -55.03 17.18 -5.99
CA LEU A 171 -55.48 16.76 -7.32
C LEU A 171 -56.25 17.87 -8.07
N ALA A 172 -56.55 18.97 -7.39
CA ALA A 172 -57.29 20.11 -7.92
C ALA A 172 -56.38 21.27 -8.39
N GLU A 173 -55.07 21.10 -8.34
CA GLU A 173 -54.04 22.01 -8.90
C GLU A 173 -53.38 21.42 -10.16
#